data_AF-A0A916MCL0-F1
#
_entry.id   AF-A0A916MCL0-F1
#
_cell.length_a   1.000
_cell.length_b   1.000
_cell.length_c   1.000
_cell.angle_alpha   90.00
_cell.angle_beta   90.00
_cell.angle_gamma   90.00
#
_symmetry.space_group_name_H-M   'P 1'
#
loop_
_entity.id
_entity.type
_entity.pdbx_description
1 polymer ?
#
loop_
_entity_poly.entity_id
_entity_poly.type
_entity_poly.pdbx_seq_one_letter_code
_entity_poly.pdbx_strand_id
1 'polypeptide(L)'
;MLRPMRRPAYPLVLLAALLAGCGAQRPQSTAEQRQDPERAATLLPEDAGIVQRARELLADDRPSEAQSALTPWIETPGNRRSPYIAEALYIRGNAKLAQGDEYQALYDYEDVAKNFPASDSFPRVLERELEIALQYLNGLRMRTLGIRINSGESVAEEIILRINERLPGSKLAEKALLELADYYYRTRDLKMAAETYDVFIEAFPKSPERSRVMQRRAFANIAQYKGPRHDANGLVEAKYQIEQFQREFPVDAERVGMSDALKARLDESAAEQLLVTARWYLNRDQEASGRYVLTRLVYTYPDTGAARDALAIFEKSKWPLPGSATAAGPESPSGTITP
;
A
#
# COMPACT_ATOMS: atom_id res chain seq x y z
N MET A 1 0.56 -18.62 -27.80
CA MET A 1 -0.89 -18.34 -27.64
C MET A 1 -1.11 -17.84 -26.22
N LEU A 2 -1.54 -16.59 -26.09
CA LEU A 2 -1.69 -15.85 -24.83
C LEU A 2 -2.79 -16.48 -23.96
N ARG A 3 -2.51 -16.67 -22.66
CA ARG A 3 -3.55 -16.70 -21.62
C ARG A 3 -3.64 -15.28 -21.05
N PRO A 4 -4.80 -14.61 -21.08
CA PRO A 4 -4.95 -13.32 -20.44
C PRO A 4 -4.79 -13.47 -18.92
N MET A 5 -3.93 -12.64 -18.32
CA MET A 5 -3.86 -12.47 -16.87
C MET A 5 -5.20 -11.92 -16.39
N ARG A 6 -6.04 -12.82 -15.86
CA ARG A 6 -7.28 -12.44 -15.19
C ARG A 6 -6.92 -11.70 -13.91
N ARG A 7 -7.49 -10.50 -13.75
CA ARG A 7 -7.53 -9.79 -12.46
C ARG A 7 -8.12 -10.71 -11.39
N PRO A 8 -7.41 -11.01 -10.30
CA PRO A 8 -8.07 -11.50 -9.11
C PRO A 8 -8.64 -10.28 -8.38
N ALA A 9 -9.94 -10.27 -8.16
CA ALA A 9 -10.51 -9.49 -7.07
C ALA A 9 -10.06 -10.18 -5.77
N TYR A 10 -9.14 -9.58 -5.02
CA TYR A 10 -8.77 -10.08 -3.71
C TYR A 10 -9.71 -9.47 -2.67
N PRO A 11 -10.49 -10.26 -1.92
CA PRO A 11 -11.09 -9.77 -0.69
C PRO A 11 -9.99 -9.64 0.37
N LEU A 12 -10.09 -8.60 1.21
CA LEU A 12 -9.33 -8.48 2.45
C LEU A 12 -9.39 -9.80 3.23
N VAL A 13 -8.24 -10.45 3.44
CA VAL A 13 -8.13 -11.59 4.36
C VAL A 13 -7.60 -11.08 5.69
N LEU A 14 -8.48 -11.14 6.69
CA LEU A 14 -8.20 -10.93 8.11
C LEU A 14 -7.10 -11.89 8.60
N LEU A 15 -6.08 -11.33 9.24
CA LEU A 15 -5.06 -12.07 9.97
C LEU A 15 -5.64 -12.59 11.30
N ALA A 16 -6.00 -13.88 11.35
CA ALA A 16 -6.40 -14.55 12.59
C ALA A 16 -5.23 -15.39 13.14
N ALA A 17 -4.65 -14.95 14.26
CA ALA A 17 -3.68 -15.71 15.02
C ALA A 17 -4.41 -16.77 15.88
N LEU A 18 -4.07 -18.05 15.69
CA LEU A 18 -4.53 -19.15 16.56
C LEU A 18 -3.32 -19.91 17.12
N LEU A 19 -3.12 -19.73 18.42
CA LEU A 19 -2.28 -20.55 19.28
C LEU A 19 -3.01 -21.89 19.53
N ALA A 20 -2.39 -23.01 19.17
CA ALA A 20 -2.79 -24.34 19.64
C ALA A 20 -1.54 -25.23 19.80
N GLY A 21 -1.41 -25.84 20.97
CA GLY A 21 -0.19 -26.48 21.47
C GLY A 21 0.17 -27.81 20.80
N CYS A 22 1.46 -28.10 20.76
CA CYS A 22 1.99 -29.40 20.36
C CYS A 22 2.04 -30.35 21.57
N GLY A 23 1.14 -31.33 21.56
CA GLY A 23 1.34 -32.61 22.27
C GLY A 23 2.34 -33.48 21.50
N ALA A 24 3.29 -34.05 22.22
CA ALA A 24 4.32 -34.92 21.70
C ALA A 24 3.77 -36.33 21.41
N GLN A 25 3.87 -36.78 20.16
CA GLN A 25 3.76 -38.19 19.78
C GLN A 25 4.84 -38.52 18.75
N ARG A 26 5.78 -39.40 19.14
CA ARG A 26 6.77 -40.01 18.26
C ARG A 26 6.09 -41.01 17.32
N PRO A 27 6.35 -40.99 16.01
CA PRO A 27 6.16 -42.16 15.16
C PRO A 27 7.43 -43.00 15.15
N GLN A 28 7.22 -44.30 15.29
CA GLN A 28 8.22 -45.36 15.22
C GLN A 28 8.88 -45.45 13.85
N SER A 29 10.15 -45.83 13.87
CA SER A 29 10.99 -46.14 12.72
C SER A 29 10.42 -47.25 11.86
N THR A 30 10.11 -46.96 10.60
CA THR A 30 10.19 -47.94 9.51
C THR A 30 11.55 -47.82 8.83
N ALA A 31 12.16 -48.98 8.69
CA ALA A 31 13.50 -49.17 8.20
C ALA A 31 13.68 -48.69 6.75
N GLU A 32 14.82 -48.03 6.55
CA GLU A 32 15.74 -48.32 5.46
C GLU A 32 15.26 -48.05 4.02
N GLN A 33 15.14 -46.76 3.70
CA GLN A 33 15.64 -46.28 2.41
C GLN A 33 17.00 -45.63 2.68
N ARG A 34 18.08 -46.40 2.46
CA ARG A 34 19.42 -45.84 2.34
C ARG A 34 19.37 -44.84 1.18
N GLN A 35 19.33 -43.56 1.52
CA GLN A 35 19.75 -42.52 0.60
C GLN A 35 21.26 -42.68 0.48
N ASP A 36 21.70 -43.26 -0.64
CA ASP A 36 23.10 -43.29 -1.02
C ASP A 36 23.68 -41.87 -0.89
N PRO A 37 24.68 -41.64 -0.02
CA PRO A 37 25.34 -40.34 0.09
C PRO A 37 26.18 -40.00 -1.15
N GLU A 38 26.29 -40.90 -2.13
CA GLU A 38 27.06 -40.73 -3.37
C GLU A 38 26.30 -40.06 -4.53
N ARG A 39 25.02 -39.67 -4.33
CA ARG A 39 24.32 -38.75 -5.26
C ARG A 39 24.21 -37.33 -4.74
N ALA A 40 25.08 -36.95 -3.80
CA ALA A 40 25.42 -35.56 -3.61
C ALA A 40 26.05 -35.05 -4.91
N ALA A 41 25.36 -34.10 -5.54
CA ALA A 41 25.70 -33.44 -6.79
C ALA A 41 27.19 -33.47 -7.11
N THR A 42 27.56 -34.18 -8.18
CA THR A 42 28.84 -33.93 -8.85
C THR A 42 28.79 -32.48 -9.32
N LEU A 43 29.36 -31.59 -8.51
CA LEU A 43 29.66 -30.21 -8.87
C LEU A 43 30.55 -30.29 -10.11
N LEU A 44 29.99 -30.04 -11.30
CA LEU A 44 30.82 -29.95 -12.49
C LEU A 44 31.60 -28.62 -12.37
N PRO A 45 32.95 -28.65 -12.32
CA PRO A 45 33.75 -27.42 -12.36
C PRO A 45 33.40 -26.53 -13.56
N GLU A 46 32.87 -27.14 -14.61
CA GLU A 46 32.36 -26.50 -15.83
C GLU A 46 31.14 -25.58 -15.56
N ASP A 47 30.20 -25.96 -14.69
CA ASP A 47 29.03 -25.15 -14.35
C ASP A 47 29.45 -23.85 -13.65
N ALA A 48 30.36 -23.97 -12.68
CA ALA A 48 30.92 -22.83 -11.97
C ALA A 48 31.70 -21.91 -12.94
N GLY A 49 32.43 -22.50 -13.89
CA GLY A 49 33.16 -21.77 -14.92
C GLY A 49 32.27 -20.95 -15.85
N ILE A 50 31.11 -21.48 -16.26
CA ILE A 50 30.15 -20.75 -17.11
C ILE A 50 29.60 -19.51 -16.40
N VAL A 51 29.20 -19.67 -15.13
CA VAL A 51 28.66 -18.56 -14.32
C VAL A 51 29.73 -17.51 -14.03
N GLN A 52 30.95 -17.94 -13.72
CA GLN A 52 32.08 -17.04 -13.50
C GLN A 52 32.42 -16.23 -14.78
N ARG A 53 32.48 -16.90 -15.93
CA ARG A 53 32.72 -16.23 -17.22
C ARG A 53 31.63 -15.21 -17.55
N ALA A 54 30.37 -15.52 -17.29
CA ALA A 54 29.27 -14.59 -17.52
C ALA A 54 29.35 -13.36 -16.59
N ARG A 55 29.81 -13.54 -15.35
CA ARG A 55 30.07 -12.45 -14.41
C ARG A 55 31.17 -11.52 -14.92
N GLU A 56 32.27 -12.09 -15.42
CA GLU A 56 33.37 -11.32 -16.02
C GLU A 56 32.89 -10.53 -17.24
N LEU A 57 32.10 -11.15 -18.13
CA LEU A 57 31.52 -10.46 -19.27
C LEU A 57 30.62 -9.29 -18.87
N LEU A 58 29.86 -9.38 -17.78
CA LEU A 58 29.10 -8.24 -17.26
C LEU A 58 30.00 -7.15 -16.68
N ALA A 59 31.07 -7.53 -15.97
CA ALA A 59 32.02 -6.57 -15.41
C ALA A 59 32.76 -5.79 -16.53
N ASP A 60 32.97 -6.43 -17.67
CA ASP A 60 33.60 -5.86 -18.87
C ASP A 60 32.63 -5.07 -19.77
N ASP A 61 31.39 -4.80 -19.32
CA ASP A 61 30.33 -4.12 -20.11
C ASP A 61 29.96 -4.85 -21.42
N ARG A 62 29.99 -6.20 -21.39
CA ARG A 62 29.62 -7.08 -22.53
C ARG A 62 28.35 -7.88 -22.24
N PRO A 63 27.18 -7.22 -22.02
CA PRO A 63 25.99 -7.89 -21.54
C PRO A 63 25.37 -8.88 -22.54
N SER A 64 25.41 -8.59 -23.84
CA SER A 64 24.89 -9.50 -24.86
C SER A 64 25.65 -10.84 -24.87
N GLU A 65 26.96 -10.83 -24.61
CA GLU A 65 27.77 -12.03 -24.55
C GLU A 65 27.54 -12.81 -23.26
N ALA A 66 27.40 -12.11 -22.13
CA ALA A 66 27.02 -12.74 -20.86
C ALA A 66 25.68 -13.48 -20.97
N GLN A 67 24.67 -12.84 -21.57
CA GLN A 67 23.37 -13.46 -21.83
C GLN A 67 23.50 -14.68 -22.75
N SER A 68 24.26 -14.56 -23.83
CA SER A 68 24.44 -15.64 -24.81
C SER A 68 25.17 -16.84 -24.20
N ALA A 69 26.13 -16.60 -23.32
CA ALA A 69 26.87 -17.66 -22.61
C ALA A 69 25.97 -18.45 -21.65
N LEU A 70 25.06 -17.78 -20.94
CA LEU A 70 24.21 -18.41 -19.93
C LEU A 70 22.96 -19.08 -20.51
N THR A 71 22.43 -18.59 -21.63
CA THR A 71 21.11 -19.02 -22.13
C THR A 71 21.04 -20.53 -22.42
N PRO A 72 21.96 -21.13 -23.20
CA PRO A 72 21.92 -22.57 -23.46
C PRO A 72 22.03 -23.41 -22.19
N TRP A 73 22.86 -22.96 -21.23
CA TRP A 73 23.06 -23.66 -19.97
C TRP A 73 21.81 -23.62 -19.09
N ILE A 74 21.13 -22.46 -18.99
CA ILE A 74 19.88 -22.32 -18.22
C ILE A 74 18.73 -23.12 -18.85
N GLU A 75 18.67 -23.19 -20.18
CA GLU A 75 17.60 -23.89 -20.91
C GLU A 75 17.76 -25.41 -20.90
N THR A 76 18.96 -25.91 -20.57
CA THR A 76 19.20 -27.34 -20.41
C THR A 76 18.44 -27.87 -19.17
N PRO A 77 17.46 -28.78 -19.33
CA PRO A 77 16.57 -29.17 -18.22
C PRO A 77 17.28 -29.73 -16.99
N GLY A 78 18.40 -30.42 -17.18
CA GLY A 78 19.20 -30.98 -16.07
C GLY A 78 19.80 -29.91 -15.15
N ASN A 79 20.11 -28.73 -15.70
CA ASN A 79 20.81 -27.67 -14.97
C ASN A 79 19.89 -26.91 -14.02
N ARG A 80 18.56 -27.12 -14.09
CA ARG A 80 17.61 -26.57 -13.12
C ARG A 80 17.85 -27.03 -11.68
N ARG A 81 18.55 -28.16 -11.49
CA ARG A 81 18.95 -28.67 -10.17
C ARG A 81 20.35 -28.22 -9.76
N SER A 82 21.09 -27.55 -10.65
CA SER A 82 22.45 -27.07 -10.35
C SER A 82 22.39 -26.03 -9.24
N PRO A 83 23.29 -26.06 -8.25
CA PRO A 83 23.34 -25.04 -7.20
C PRO A 83 23.58 -23.62 -7.75
N TYR A 84 24.10 -23.51 -8.99
CA TYR A 84 24.40 -22.24 -9.64
C TYR A 84 23.23 -21.64 -10.42
N ILE A 85 22.08 -22.33 -10.55
CA ILE A 85 20.98 -21.87 -11.40
C ILE A 85 20.42 -20.51 -10.97
N ALA A 86 20.31 -20.26 -9.66
CA ALA A 86 19.79 -19.00 -9.15
C ALA A 86 20.74 -17.82 -9.44
N GLU A 87 22.06 -18.04 -9.33
CA GLU A 87 23.07 -17.04 -9.70
C GLU A 87 23.10 -16.82 -11.22
N ALA A 88 23.00 -17.87 -12.01
CA ALA A 88 22.94 -17.78 -13.47
C ALA A 88 21.73 -16.98 -13.95
N LEU A 89 20.54 -17.24 -13.39
CA LEU A 89 19.32 -16.48 -13.68
C LEU A 89 19.50 -15.01 -13.28
N TYR A 90 20.04 -14.72 -12.09
CA TYR A 90 20.34 -13.35 -11.66
C TYR A 90 21.28 -12.62 -12.63
N ILE A 91 22.39 -13.26 -13.03
CA ILE A 91 23.36 -12.68 -13.97
C ILE A 91 22.72 -12.46 -15.35
N ARG A 92 21.95 -13.43 -15.87
CA ARG A 92 21.26 -13.26 -17.16
C ARG A 92 20.21 -12.14 -17.10
N GLY A 93 19.49 -12.02 -15.98
CA GLY A 93 18.58 -10.90 -15.73
C GLY A 93 19.30 -9.56 -15.78
N ASN A 94 20.44 -9.43 -15.10
CA ASN A 94 21.26 -8.22 -15.15
C ASN A 94 21.79 -7.92 -16.57
N ALA A 95 22.16 -8.96 -17.32
CA ALA A 95 22.58 -8.82 -18.71
C ALA A 95 21.44 -8.26 -19.60
N LYS A 96 20.22 -8.77 -19.43
CA LYS A 96 19.04 -8.25 -20.15
C LYS A 96 18.72 -6.81 -19.75
N LEU A 97 18.80 -6.50 -18.45
CA LEU A 97 18.58 -5.15 -17.94
C LEU A 97 19.58 -4.14 -18.53
N ALA A 98 20.88 -4.50 -18.57
CA ALA A 98 21.92 -3.67 -19.17
C ALA A 98 21.71 -3.42 -20.68
N GLN A 99 20.99 -4.32 -21.36
CA GLN A 99 20.60 -4.16 -22.77
C GLN A 99 19.29 -3.36 -22.96
N GLY A 100 18.69 -2.85 -21.87
CA GLY A 100 17.41 -2.15 -21.90
C GLY A 100 16.23 -3.08 -22.22
N ASP A 101 16.34 -4.34 -21.82
CA ASP A 101 15.25 -5.32 -21.85
C ASP A 101 14.78 -5.64 -20.43
N GLU A 102 14.34 -4.60 -19.72
CA GLU A 102 13.92 -4.67 -18.33
C GLU A 102 12.75 -5.66 -18.12
N TYR A 103 11.85 -5.77 -19.10
CA TYR A 103 10.71 -6.68 -19.01
C TYR A 103 11.16 -8.15 -19.09
N GLN A 104 12.12 -8.47 -19.97
CA GLN A 104 12.70 -9.83 -19.99
C GLN A 104 13.57 -10.14 -18.79
N ALA A 105 14.21 -9.12 -18.18
CA ALA A 105 14.97 -9.28 -16.95
C ALA A 105 14.06 -9.71 -15.78
N LEU A 106 12.87 -9.11 -15.66
CA LEU A 106 11.89 -9.46 -14.63
C LEU A 106 11.49 -10.94 -14.65
N TYR A 107 11.48 -11.62 -15.80
CA TYR A 107 11.21 -13.06 -15.82
C TYR A 107 12.29 -13.90 -15.14
N ASP A 108 13.57 -13.53 -15.31
CA ASP A 108 14.67 -14.25 -14.67
C ASP A 108 14.69 -13.98 -13.16
N TYR A 109 14.43 -12.72 -12.77
CA TYR A 109 14.31 -12.34 -11.36
C TYR A 109 13.14 -13.04 -10.65
N GLU A 110 11.98 -13.07 -11.30
CA GLU A 110 10.79 -13.70 -10.76
C GLU A 110 10.95 -15.24 -10.66
N ASP A 111 11.72 -15.85 -11.56
CA ASP A 111 12.08 -17.28 -11.49
C ASP A 111 12.92 -17.56 -10.23
N VAL A 112 13.93 -16.72 -9.96
CA VAL A 112 14.71 -16.77 -8.71
C VAL A 112 13.82 -16.57 -7.48
N ALA A 113 12.98 -15.53 -7.50
CA ALA A 113 12.13 -15.19 -6.36
C ALA A 113 11.10 -16.28 -6.02
N LYS A 114 10.55 -16.97 -7.02
CA LYS A 114 9.57 -18.05 -6.83
C LYS A 114 10.20 -19.39 -6.47
N ASN A 115 11.26 -19.78 -7.20
CA ASN A 115 11.74 -21.15 -7.18
C ASN A 115 12.99 -21.33 -6.30
N PHE A 116 13.67 -20.25 -5.95
CA PHE A 116 14.92 -20.28 -5.20
C PHE A 116 14.97 -19.28 -4.02
N PRO A 117 13.94 -19.24 -3.14
CA PRO A 117 13.87 -18.26 -2.06
C PRO A 117 14.96 -18.40 -0.98
N ALA A 118 15.60 -19.56 -0.89
CA ALA A 118 16.71 -19.81 0.03
C ALA A 118 18.10 -19.47 -0.55
N SER A 119 18.16 -18.98 -1.80
CA SER A 119 19.43 -18.65 -2.46
C SER A 119 19.95 -17.26 -2.08
N ASP A 120 21.27 -17.07 -2.12
CA ASP A 120 21.90 -15.75 -1.93
C ASP A 120 21.50 -14.74 -3.03
N SER A 121 20.99 -15.22 -4.17
CA SER A 121 20.44 -14.38 -5.23
C SER A 121 19.07 -13.80 -4.89
N PHE A 122 18.31 -14.42 -3.99
CA PHE A 122 16.95 -14.02 -3.65
C PHE A 122 16.81 -12.54 -3.23
N PRO A 123 17.51 -12.03 -2.20
CA PRO A 123 17.40 -10.62 -1.84
C PRO A 123 17.88 -9.70 -2.96
N ARG A 124 18.93 -10.09 -3.70
CA ARG A 124 19.51 -9.32 -4.81
C ARG A 124 18.54 -9.18 -5.99
N VAL A 125 17.76 -10.22 -6.31
CA VAL A 125 16.76 -10.10 -7.39
C VAL A 125 15.61 -9.19 -7.00
N LEU A 126 15.16 -9.23 -5.74
CA LEU A 126 14.08 -8.33 -5.27
C LEU A 126 14.54 -6.87 -5.26
N GLU A 127 15.81 -6.60 -4.97
CA GLU A 127 16.41 -5.27 -5.13
C GLU A 127 16.36 -4.81 -6.60
N ARG A 128 16.71 -5.68 -7.55
CA ARG A 128 16.62 -5.37 -8.99
C ARG A 128 15.19 -5.20 -9.48
N GLU A 129 14.25 -6.02 -8.99
CA GLU A 129 12.83 -5.84 -9.28
C GLU A 129 12.35 -4.47 -8.79
N LEU A 130 12.73 -4.06 -7.58
CA LEU A 130 12.39 -2.74 -7.05
C LEU A 130 12.99 -1.62 -7.91
N GLU A 131 14.26 -1.73 -8.32
CA GLU A 131 14.88 -0.74 -9.21
C GLU A 131 14.08 -0.56 -10.51
N ILE A 132 13.66 -1.65 -11.14
CA ILE A 132 12.82 -1.62 -12.36
C ILE A 132 11.44 -1.02 -12.05
N ALA A 133 10.81 -1.41 -10.94
CA ALA A 133 9.53 -0.86 -10.52
C ALA A 133 9.61 0.67 -10.34
N LEU A 134 10.66 1.18 -9.70
CA LEU A 134 10.87 2.61 -9.54
C LEU A 134 11.11 3.32 -10.86
N GLN A 135 11.79 2.69 -11.82
CA GLN A 135 11.94 3.27 -13.18
C GLN A 135 10.57 3.39 -13.88
N TYR A 136 9.73 2.36 -13.77
CA TYR A 136 8.37 2.39 -14.32
C TYR A 136 7.50 3.46 -13.67
N LEU A 137 7.53 3.59 -12.33
CA LEU A 137 6.82 4.67 -11.62
C LEU A 137 7.34 6.07 -12.02
N ASN A 138 8.61 6.20 -12.42
CA ASN A 138 9.18 7.44 -12.92
C ASN A 138 9.00 7.65 -14.44
N GLY A 139 8.13 6.86 -15.08
CA GLY A 139 7.68 7.09 -16.45
C GLY A 139 8.41 6.27 -17.52
N LEU A 140 9.28 5.32 -17.13
CA LEU A 140 9.80 4.35 -18.07
C LEU A 140 8.63 3.55 -18.66
N ARG A 141 8.51 3.56 -19.98
CA ARG A 141 7.51 2.76 -20.70
C ARG A 141 8.09 1.42 -21.06
N MET A 142 7.31 0.37 -20.84
CA MET A 142 7.68 -1.01 -21.17
C MET A 142 7.95 -1.13 -22.68
N ARG A 143 9.03 -1.83 -23.02
CA ARG A 143 9.34 -2.18 -24.40
C ARG A 143 8.50 -3.38 -24.85
N THR A 144 7.69 -3.20 -25.89
CA THR A 144 6.87 -4.27 -26.48
C THR A 144 7.06 -4.23 -28.00
N LEU A 145 7.49 -5.35 -28.61
CA LEU A 145 7.82 -5.43 -30.04
C LEU A 145 8.75 -4.31 -30.54
N GLY A 146 9.73 -3.91 -29.72
CA GLY A 146 10.71 -2.88 -30.06
C GLY A 146 10.27 -1.43 -29.79
N ILE A 147 9.02 -1.18 -29.38
CA ILE A 147 8.48 0.17 -29.14
C ILE A 147 8.11 0.34 -27.66
N ARG A 148 8.34 1.52 -27.07
CA ARG A 148 8.04 1.84 -25.66
C ARG A 148 6.73 2.62 -25.51
N ILE A 149 5.59 1.93 -25.55
CA ILE A 149 4.26 2.56 -25.49
C ILE A 149 3.45 2.22 -24.24
N ASN A 150 3.68 1.07 -23.62
CA ASN A 150 2.87 0.58 -22.51
C ASN A 150 3.37 1.16 -21.17
N SER A 151 2.46 1.62 -20.31
CA SER A 151 2.82 2.05 -18.95
C SER A 151 3.28 0.85 -18.13
N GLY A 152 4.41 0.98 -17.44
CA GLY A 152 4.90 -0.03 -16.49
C GLY A 152 4.32 0.09 -15.08
N GLU A 153 3.43 1.07 -14.84
CA GLU A 153 2.90 1.40 -13.50
C GLU A 153 2.24 0.19 -12.82
N SER A 154 1.32 -0.51 -13.51
CA SER A 154 0.67 -1.69 -12.92
C SER A 154 1.65 -2.82 -12.61
N VAL A 155 2.73 -2.95 -13.38
CA VAL A 155 3.79 -3.93 -13.13
C VAL A 155 4.61 -3.52 -11.91
N ALA A 156 4.88 -2.22 -11.76
CA ALA A 156 5.59 -1.69 -10.60
C ALA A 156 4.80 -1.89 -9.30
N GLU A 157 3.49 -1.62 -9.31
CA GLU A 157 2.59 -1.90 -8.18
C GLU A 157 2.65 -3.39 -7.80
N GLU A 158 2.51 -4.29 -8.77
CA GLU A 158 2.56 -5.74 -8.55
C GLU A 158 3.91 -6.19 -7.97
N ILE A 159 5.03 -5.65 -8.46
CA ILE A 159 6.36 -5.91 -7.92
C ILE A 159 6.45 -5.47 -6.45
N ILE A 160 6.03 -4.25 -6.13
CA ILE A 160 6.12 -3.70 -4.78
C ILE A 160 5.27 -4.52 -3.80
N LEU A 161 4.06 -4.94 -4.21
CA LEU A 161 3.22 -5.83 -3.41
C LEU A 161 3.91 -7.17 -3.14
N ARG A 162 4.49 -7.81 -4.17
CA ARG A 162 5.23 -9.06 -4.02
C ARG A 162 6.44 -8.94 -3.11
N ILE A 163 7.17 -7.81 -3.16
CA ILE A 163 8.29 -7.56 -2.24
C ILE A 163 7.80 -7.56 -0.79
N ASN A 164 6.66 -6.90 -0.52
CA ASN A 164 6.07 -6.87 0.83
C ASN A 164 5.58 -8.26 1.29
N GLU A 165 5.05 -9.09 0.38
CA GLU A 165 4.66 -10.47 0.68
C GLU A 165 5.87 -11.38 0.96
N ARG A 166 6.96 -11.19 0.21
CA ARG A 166 8.16 -12.04 0.24
C ARG A 166 9.13 -11.69 1.37
N LEU A 167 9.27 -10.40 1.68
CA LEU A 167 10.18 -9.88 2.70
C LEU A 167 9.46 -8.93 3.67
N PRO A 168 8.40 -9.40 4.37
CA PRO A 168 7.62 -8.56 5.27
C PRO A 168 8.50 -7.99 6.39
N GLY A 169 8.34 -6.70 6.69
CA GLY A 169 9.12 -6.02 7.75
C GLY A 169 10.58 -5.72 7.39
N SER A 170 11.07 -6.12 6.22
CA SER A 170 12.44 -5.82 5.77
C SER A 170 12.63 -4.36 5.39
N LYS A 171 13.88 -3.89 5.38
CA LYS A 171 14.23 -2.55 4.89
C LYS A 171 13.90 -2.35 3.40
N LEU A 172 13.96 -3.43 2.61
CA LEU A 172 13.60 -3.39 1.20
C LEU A 172 12.08 -3.18 1.03
N ALA A 173 11.27 -3.92 1.80
CA ALA A 173 9.81 -3.76 1.80
C ALA A 173 9.39 -2.37 2.34
N GLU A 174 10.04 -1.89 3.41
CA GLU A 174 9.85 -0.54 3.94
C GLU A 174 10.07 0.52 2.85
N LYS A 175 11.22 0.44 2.16
CA LYS A 175 11.54 1.34 1.05
C LYS A 175 10.52 1.23 -0.09
N ALA A 176 10.20 0.00 -0.51
CA ALA A 176 9.30 -0.24 -1.64
C ALA A 176 7.90 0.35 -1.40
N LEU A 177 7.33 0.12 -0.21
CA LEU A 177 6.01 0.62 0.13
C LEU A 177 5.98 2.14 0.27
N LEU A 178 7.03 2.73 0.86
CA LEU A 178 7.14 4.18 0.99
C LEU A 178 7.24 4.88 -0.38
N GLU A 179 8.04 4.34 -1.29
CA GLU A 179 8.18 4.87 -2.65
C GLU A 179 6.86 4.79 -3.43
N LEU A 180 6.08 3.71 -3.24
CA LEU A 180 4.75 3.59 -3.84
C LEU A 180 3.77 4.66 -3.30
N ALA A 181 3.75 4.87 -1.98
CA ALA A 181 2.91 5.89 -1.37
C ALA A 181 3.31 7.31 -1.81
N ASP A 182 4.61 7.59 -1.87
CA ASP A 182 5.16 8.88 -2.35
C ASP A 182 4.88 9.08 -3.85
N TYR A 183 4.89 8.01 -4.65
CA TYR A 183 4.45 8.04 -6.04
C TYR A 183 3.00 8.49 -6.16
N TYR A 184 2.06 7.81 -5.50
CA TYR A 184 0.64 8.17 -5.53
C TYR A 184 0.39 9.61 -5.06
N TYR A 185 1.11 10.03 -4.02
CA TYR A 185 1.01 11.39 -3.51
C TYR A 185 1.41 12.43 -4.58
N ARG A 186 2.52 12.18 -5.28
CA ARG A 186 3.07 13.08 -6.30
C ARG A 186 2.25 13.09 -7.59
N THR A 187 1.63 11.97 -7.96
CA THR A 187 0.73 11.87 -9.14
C THR A 187 -0.70 12.32 -8.85
N ARG A 188 -0.98 12.78 -7.62
CA ARG A 188 -2.29 13.26 -7.16
C ARG A 188 -3.37 12.18 -7.03
N ASP A 189 -2.98 10.91 -7.00
CA ASP A 189 -3.85 9.84 -6.49
C ASP A 189 -3.82 9.83 -4.95
N LEU A 190 -4.41 10.88 -4.38
CA LEU A 190 -4.33 11.13 -2.94
C LEU A 190 -5.05 10.07 -2.10
N LYS A 191 -6.04 9.39 -2.70
CA LYS A 191 -6.75 8.30 -2.04
C LYS A 191 -5.81 7.10 -1.90
N MET A 192 -5.22 6.63 -3.00
CA MET A 192 -4.24 5.55 -2.96
C MET A 192 -3.02 5.90 -2.11
N ALA A 193 -2.59 7.17 -2.12
CA ALA A 193 -1.52 7.64 -1.24
C ALA A 193 -1.88 7.46 0.24
N ALA A 194 -3.05 7.94 0.67
CA ALA A 194 -3.50 7.81 2.06
C ALA A 194 -3.62 6.35 2.49
N GLU A 195 -4.23 5.50 1.65
CA GLU A 195 -4.37 4.06 1.91
C GLU A 195 -3.01 3.35 1.99
N THR A 196 -2.06 3.70 1.11
CA THR A 196 -0.73 3.08 1.14
C THR A 196 0.11 3.55 2.33
N TYR A 197 -0.01 4.82 2.73
CA TYR A 197 0.61 5.31 3.97
C TYR A 197 0.02 4.64 5.21
N ASP A 198 -1.27 4.32 5.21
CA ASP A 198 -1.90 3.54 6.27
C ASP A 198 -1.24 2.18 6.43
N VAL A 199 -1.14 1.43 5.32
CA VAL A 199 -0.43 0.13 5.30
C VAL A 199 1.01 0.28 5.78
N PHE A 200 1.70 1.36 5.42
CA PHE A 200 3.07 1.61 5.88
C PHE A 200 3.15 1.79 7.40
N ILE A 201 2.26 2.59 8.00
CA ILE A 201 2.26 2.85 9.45
C ILE A 201 2.01 1.57 10.23
N GLU A 202 1.11 0.71 9.74
CA GLU A 202 0.80 -0.58 10.32
C GLU A 202 1.96 -1.58 10.19
N ALA A 203 2.56 -1.67 9.00
CA ALA A 203 3.63 -2.62 8.71
C ALA A 203 4.98 -2.22 9.35
N PHE A 204 5.25 -0.91 9.48
CA PHE A 204 6.55 -0.38 9.93
C PHE A 204 6.41 0.64 11.08
N PRO A 205 5.84 0.25 12.23
CA PRO A 205 5.53 1.18 13.34
C PRO A 205 6.79 1.78 14.00
N LYS A 206 7.98 1.22 13.76
CA LYS A 206 9.26 1.71 14.29
C LYS A 206 10.14 2.37 13.21
N SER A 207 9.60 2.62 12.02
CA SER A 207 10.34 3.26 10.94
C SER A 207 10.78 4.67 11.36
N PRO A 208 12.02 5.11 11.03
CA PRO A 208 12.41 6.51 11.18
C PRO A 208 11.56 7.46 10.33
N GLU A 209 10.91 6.95 9.28
CA GLU A 209 10.04 7.73 8.39
C GLU A 209 8.61 7.89 8.92
N ARG A 210 8.30 7.31 10.08
CA ARG A 210 6.93 7.27 10.60
C ARG A 210 6.31 8.66 10.79
N SER A 211 7.07 9.61 11.31
CA SER A 211 6.61 11.00 11.46
C SER A 211 6.26 11.61 10.08
N ARG A 212 7.15 11.49 9.10
CA ARG A 212 6.91 11.95 7.72
C ARG A 212 5.68 11.31 7.09
N VAL A 213 5.50 10.01 7.29
CA VAL A 213 4.40 9.24 6.70
C VAL A 213 3.06 9.61 7.33
N MET A 214 2.98 9.70 8.66
CA MET A 214 1.75 10.16 9.34
C MET A 214 1.35 11.55 8.87
N GLN A 215 2.34 12.43 8.72
CA GLN A 215 2.10 13.77 8.19
C GLN A 215 1.55 13.73 6.76
N ARG A 216 2.20 12.99 5.86
CA ARG A 216 1.80 12.89 4.44
C ARG A 216 0.42 12.27 4.29
N ARG A 217 0.08 11.26 5.10
CA ARG A 217 -1.26 10.67 5.18
C ARG A 217 -2.33 11.71 5.51
N ALA A 218 -2.11 12.50 6.57
CA ALA A 218 -3.04 13.57 6.96
C ALA A 218 -3.22 14.60 5.85
N PHE A 219 -2.13 15.07 5.24
CA PHE A 219 -2.25 16.02 4.13
C PHE A 219 -2.86 15.42 2.87
N ALA A 220 -2.66 14.12 2.60
CA ALA A 220 -3.33 13.44 1.50
C ALA A 220 -4.86 13.43 1.69
N ASN A 221 -5.34 13.14 2.91
CA ASN A 221 -6.76 13.18 3.25
C ASN A 221 -7.35 14.60 3.18
N ILE A 222 -6.62 15.62 3.65
CA ILE A 222 -7.04 17.03 3.52
C ILE A 222 -7.15 17.40 2.04
N ALA A 223 -6.16 17.05 1.22
CA ALA A 223 -6.08 17.46 -0.17
C ALA A 223 -7.11 16.76 -1.08
N GLN A 224 -7.77 15.69 -0.61
CA GLN A 224 -8.90 15.08 -1.31
C GLN A 224 -10.16 15.97 -1.27
N TYR A 225 -10.29 16.85 -0.27
CA TYR A 225 -11.43 17.73 -0.13
C TYR A 225 -11.37 18.90 -1.13
N LYS A 226 -12.37 18.98 -2.01
CA LYS A 226 -12.47 20.00 -3.07
C LYS A 226 -13.45 21.14 -2.74
N GLY A 227 -13.85 21.25 -1.48
CA GLY A 227 -14.73 22.31 -0.98
C GLY A 227 -16.16 21.85 -0.64
N PRO A 228 -17.03 22.76 -0.16
CA PRO A 228 -18.30 22.45 0.53
C PRO A 228 -19.37 21.65 -0.23
N ARG A 229 -19.19 21.46 -1.54
CA ARG A 229 -20.08 20.62 -2.36
C ARG A 229 -19.61 19.18 -2.48
N HIS A 230 -18.46 18.85 -1.90
CA HIS A 230 -17.83 17.54 -1.95
C HIS A 230 -17.85 16.87 -0.57
N ASP A 231 -17.54 15.57 -0.53
CA ASP A 231 -17.50 14.80 0.71
C ASP A 231 -16.41 15.32 1.66
N ALA A 232 -16.79 15.60 2.91
CA ALA A 232 -15.92 16.07 3.99
C ALA A 232 -15.37 14.94 4.87
N ASN A 233 -15.66 13.66 4.60
CA ASN A 233 -15.16 12.53 5.40
C ASN A 233 -13.63 12.55 5.55
N GLY A 234 -12.89 12.91 4.49
CA GLY A 234 -11.43 13.06 4.54
C GLY A 234 -10.94 14.14 5.53
N LEU A 235 -11.74 15.18 5.80
CA LEU A 235 -11.39 16.21 6.78
C LEU A 235 -11.53 15.71 8.22
N VAL A 236 -12.59 14.93 8.48
CA VAL A 236 -12.84 14.32 9.80
C VAL A 236 -11.71 13.35 10.13
N GLU A 237 -11.37 12.49 9.17
CA GLU A 237 -10.28 11.53 9.30
C GLU A 237 -8.93 12.25 9.49
N ALA A 238 -8.65 13.30 8.69
CA ALA A 238 -7.43 14.10 8.86
C ALA A 238 -7.33 14.78 10.24
N LYS A 239 -8.45 15.21 10.83
CA LYS A 239 -8.44 15.80 12.19
C LYS A 239 -7.98 14.79 13.23
N TYR A 240 -8.50 13.56 13.18
CA TYR A 240 -8.05 12.48 14.07
C TYR A 240 -6.56 12.17 13.88
N GLN A 241 -6.09 12.17 12.62
CA GLN A 241 -4.70 11.93 12.28
C GLN A 241 -3.77 13.03 12.80
N ILE A 242 -4.19 14.30 12.73
CA ILE A 242 -3.44 15.42 13.30
C ILE A 242 -3.36 15.28 14.83
N GLU A 243 -4.45 14.90 15.50
CA GLU A 243 -4.44 14.70 16.94
C GLU A 243 -3.52 13.54 17.36
N GLN A 244 -3.53 12.44 16.60
CA GLN A 244 -2.55 11.36 16.78
C GLN A 244 -1.12 11.88 16.59
N PHE A 245 -0.87 12.62 15.51
CA PHE A 245 0.45 13.17 15.21
C PHE A 245 0.96 14.11 16.31
N GLN A 246 0.10 14.99 16.85
CA GLN A 246 0.42 15.88 17.96
C GLN A 246 0.79 15.12 19.23
N ARG A 247 0.10 14.02 19.54
CA ARG A 247 0.40 13.19 20.72
C ARG A 247 1.73 12.46 20.58
N GLU A 248 2.02 11.97 19.39
CA GLU A 248 3.17 11.10 19.14
C GLU A 248 4.45 11.87 18.78
N PHE A 249 4.33 12.99 18.08
CA PHE A 249 5.43 13.82 17.60
C PHE A 249 5.18 15.32 17.84
N PRO A 250 5.05 15.78 19.10
CA PRO A 250 4.65 17.16 19.42
C PRO A 250 5.56 18.24 18.81
N VAL A 251 6.88 18.04 18.86
CA VAL A 251 7.87 18.98 18.29
C VAL A 251 7.75 19.07 16.77
N ASP A 252 7.53 17.93 16.10
CA ASP A 252 7.31 17.93 14.65
C ASP A 252 5.97 18.57 14.29
N ALA A 253 4.92 18.34 15.08
CA ALA A 253 3.60 18.92 14.87
C ALA A 253 3.65 20.45 14.87
N GLU A 254 4.36 21.05 15.83
CA GLU A 254 4.62 22.49 15.86
C GLU A 254 5.39 22.96 14.62
N ARG A 255 6.50 22.28 14.29
CA ARG A 255 7.37 22.65 13.16
C ARG A 255 6.65 22.65 11.82
N VAL A 256 5.70 21.73 11.63
CA VAL A 256 5.02 21.55 10.34
C VAL A 256 3.60 22.12 10.31
N GLY A 257 3.19 22.83 11.37
CA GLY A 257 1.90 23.51 11.43
C GLY A 257 0.69 22.59 11.65
N MET A 258 0.92 21.34 12.10
CA MET A 258 -0.13 20.42 12.55
C MET A 258 -0.64 20.83 13.93
N SER A 259 -1.35 21.95 13.94
CA SER A 259 -1.75 22.71 15.12
C SER A 259 -3.27 22.68 15.35
N ASP A 260 -3.71 23.15 16.51
CA ASP A 260 -5.13 23.37 16.79
C ASP A 260 -5.76 24.38 15.82
N ALA A 261 -4.99 25.34 15.31
CA ALA A 261 -5.45 26.26 14.28
C ALA A 261 -5.75 25.54 12.95
N LEU A 262 -4.94 24.53 12.58
CA LEU A 262 -5.25 23.70 11.41
C LEU A 262 -6.52 22.89 11.64
N LYS A 263 -6.67 22.27 12.83
CA LYS A 263 -7.90 21.52 13.18
C LYS A 263 -9.15 22.40 13.11
N ALA A 264 -9.12 23.60 13.67
CA ALA A 264 -10.23 24.54 13.61
C ALA A 264 -10.61 24.89 12.17
N ARG A 265 -9.64 25.03 11.26
CA ARG A 265 -9.90 25.26 9.82
C ARG A 265 -10.54 24.04 9.14
N LEU A 266 -10.19 22.82 9.54
CA LEU A 266 -10.84 21.62 9.04
C LEU A 266 -12.29 21.54 9.55
N ASP A 267 -12.53 21.88 10.82
CA ASP A 267 -13.87 21.96 11.40
C ASP A 267 -14.74 22.99 10.67
N GLU A 268 -14.23 24.21 10.43
CA GLU A 268 -14.94 25.23 9.63
C GLU A 268 -15.29 24.71 8.23
N SER A 269 -14.34 24.02 7.58
CA SER A 269 -14.55 23.48 6.24
C SER A 269 -15.59 22.36 6.20
N ALA A 270 -15.60 21.48 7.22
CA ALA A 270 -16.57 20.41 7.36
C ALA A 270 -17.96 20.93 7.76
N ALA A 271 -18.02 21.95 8.62
CA ALA A 271 -19.27 22.60 8.99
C ALA A 271 -19.91 23.35 7.80
N GLU A 272 -19.11 24.05 6.99
CA GLU A 272 -19.60 24.70 5.78
C GLU A 272 -20.19 23.70 4.77
N GLN A 273 -19.58 22.51 4.64
CA GLN A 273 -20.11 21.42 3.81
C GLN A 273 -21.51 20.99 4.27
N LEU A 274 -21.71 20.83 5.58
CA LEU A 274 -23.02 20.51 6.15
C LEU A 274 -24.03 21.63 5.93
N LEU A 275 -23.61 22.89 6.06
CA LEU A 275 -24.48 24.05 5.84
C LEU A 275 -24.94 24.13 4.38
N VAL A 276 -24.03 23.92 3.42
CA VAL A 276 -24.35 23.85 1.99
C VAL A 276 -25.32 22.69 1.70
N THR A 277 -25.12 21.53 2.33
CA THR A 277 -26.01 20.38 2.21
C THR A 277 -27.41 20.69 2.76
N ALA A 278 -27.50 21.30 3.94
CA ALA A 278 -28.75 21.71 4.53
C ALA A 278 -29.49 22.72 3.64
N ARG A 279 -28.80 23.75 3.17
CA ARG A 279 -29.37 24.76 2.25
C ARG A 279 -29.91 24.12 0.97
N TRP A 280 -29.23 23.10 0.44
CA TRP A 280 -29.74 22.35 -0.72
C TRP A 280 -31.07 21.65 -0.44
N TYR A 281 -31.21 20.99 0.72
CA TYR A 281 -32.49 20.38 1.12
C TYR A 281 -33.61 21.41 1.29
N LEU A 282 -33.31 22.54 1.95
CA LEU A 282 -34.29 23.60 2.16
C LEU A 282 -34.76 24.24 0.86
N ASN A 283 -33.85 24.42 -0.12
CA ASN A 283 -34.21 24.92 -1.45
C ASN A 283 -35.08 23.95 -2.27
N ARG A 284 -35.25 22.70 -1.82
CA ARG A 284 -36.11 21.68 -2.44
C ARG A 284 -37.36 21.40 -1.61
N ASP A 285 -37.68 22.28 -0.67
CA ASP A 285 -38.81 22.14 0.25
C ASP A 285 -38.73 20.88 1.14
N GLN A 286 -37.53 20.32 1.32
CA GLN A 286 -37.28 19.15 2.18
C GLN A 286 -36.89 19.61 3.60
N GLU A 287 -37.84 20.26 4.27
CA GLU A 287 -37.63 20.93 5.55
C GLU A 287 -37.07 20.00 6.64
N ALA A 288 -37.67 18.81 6.82
CA ALA A 288 -37.26 17.86 7.84
C ALA A 288 -35.79 17.44 7.67
N SER A 289 -35.36 17.18 6.43
CA SER A 289 -33.98 16.82 6.10
C SER A 289 -33.02 17.99 6.32
N GLY A 290 -33.39 19.20 5.87
CA GLY A 290 -32.58 20.40 6.10
C GLY A 290 -32.39 20.68 7.59
N ARG A 291 -33.47 20.65 8.37
CA ARG A 291 -33.45 20.83 9.82
C ARG A 291 -32.61 19.75 10.52
N TYR A 292 -32.69 18.50 10.07
CA TYR A 292 -31.86 17.41 10.61
C TYR A 292 -30.37 17.70 10.40
N VAL A 293 -29.96 18.10 9.19
CA VAL A 293 -28.56 18.41 8.88
C VAL A 293 -28.07 19.63 9.66
N LEU A 294 -28.88 20.70 9.78
CA LEU A 294 -28.52 21.88 10.59
C LEU A 294 -28.39 21.53 12.08
N THR A 295 -29.29 20.70 12.61
CA THR A 295 -29.22 20.19 13.98
C THR A 295 -27.88 19.47 14.20
N ARG A 296 -27.53 18.54 13.30
CA ARG A 296 -26.25 17.82 13.36
C ARG A 296 -25.06 18.79 13.31
N LEU A 297 -25.10 19.78 12.42
CA LEU A 297 -24.06 20.78 12.27
C LEU A 297 -23.80 21.52 13.58
N VAL A 298 -24.85 22.05 14.22
CA VAL A 298 -24.73 22.79 15.49
C VAL A 298 -24.17 21.91 16.61
N TYR A 299 -24.61 20.64 16.70
CA TYR A 299 -24.08 19.72 17.70
C TYR A 299 -22.63 19.30 17.45
N THR A 300 -22.23 19.13 16.18
CA THR A 300 -20.91 18.57 15.84
C THR A 300 -19.84 19.67 15.82
N TYR A 301 -20.19 20.88 15.39
CA TYR A 301 -19.25 21.99 15.16
C TYR A 301 -19.75 23.31 15.78
N PRO A 302 -20.06 23.35 17.08
CA PRO A 302 -20.74 24.49 17.72
C PRO A 302 -20.00 25.82 17.60
N ASP A 303 -18.66 25.77 17.54
CA ASP A 303 -17.81 26.96 17.55
C ASP A 303 -17.56 27.56 16.15
N THR A 304 -18.16 27.00 15.10
CA THR A 304 -17.90 27.41 13.71
C THR A 304 -18.77 28.57 13.24
N GLY A 305 -18.31 29.29 12.22
CA GLY A 305 -19.13 30.29 11.51
C GLY A 305 -20.41 29.67 10.95
N ALA A 306 -20.30 28.48 10.35
CA ALA A 306 -21.44 27.77 9.79
C ALA A 306 -22.50 27.38 10.85
N ALA A 307 -22.10 27.12 12.11
CA ALA A 307 -23.05 26.86 13.20
C ALA A 307 -23.84 28.10 13.59
N ARG A 308 -23.21 29.28 13.58
CA ARG A 308 -23.90 30.55 13.79
C ARG A 308 -24.92 30.81 12.67
N ASP A 309 -24.55 30.55 11.42
CA ASP A 309 -25.46 30.63 10.28
C ASP A 309 -26.64 29.65 10.41
N ALA A 310 -26.37 28.41 10.87
CA ALA A 310 -27.40 27.42 11.10
C ALA A 310 -28.41 27.87 12.16
N LEU A 311 -27.94 28.41 13.29
CA LEU A 311 -28.79 28.96 14.36
C LEU A 311 -29.68 30.10 13.85
N ALA A 312 -29.13 31.01 13.03
CA ALA A 312 -29.91 32.08 12.40
C ALA A 312 -31.03 31.55 11.49
N ILE A 313 -30.81 30.40 10.81
CA ILE A 313 -31.86 29.73 10.03
C ILE A 313 -32.95 29.17 10.94
N PHE A 314 -32.59 28.53 12.07
CA PHE A 314 -33.59 28.07 13.05
C PHE A 314 -34.47 29.20 13.55
N GLU A 315 -33.88 30.34 13.93
CA GLU A 315 -34.61 31.52 14.39
C GLU A 315 -35.56 32.07 13.31
N LYS A 316 -35.04 32.26 12.09
CA LYS A 316 -35.83 32.76 10.95
C LYS A 316 -37.01 31.85 10.62
N SER A 317 -36.81 30.53 10.70
CA SER A 317 -37.84 29.52 10.45
C SER A 317 -38.75 29.25 11.66
N LYS A 318 -38.49 29.89 12.81
CA LYS A 318 -39.20 29.67 14.09
C LYS A 318 -39.16 28.21 14.54
N TRP A 319 -38.08 27.50 14.24
CA TRP A 319 -37.87 26.14 14.71
C TRP A 319 -37.27 26.15 16.12
N PRO A 320 -37.57 25.13 16.94
CA PRO A 320 -36.88 24.91 18.21
C PRO A 320 -35.36 24.84 18.01
N LEU A 321 -34.61 25.62 18.79
CA LEU A 321 -33.15 25.65 18.72
C LEU A 321 -32.55 24.30 19.15
N PRO A 322 -31.52 23.80 18.45
CA PRO A 322 -30.78 22.62 18.91
C PRO A 322 -30.18 22.87 20.30
N GLY A 323 -30.41 21.95 21.24
CA GLY A 323 -29.89 22.04 22.61
C GLY A 323 -30.76 22.83 23.61
N SER A 324 -31.84 23.51 23.18
CA SER A 324 -32.78 24.17 24.08
C SER A 324 -33.88 23.23 24.63
N ALA A 325 -33.83 21.94 24.30
CA ALA A 325 -34.65 20.92 24.93
C ALA A 325 -33.91 20.37 26.17
N THR A 326 -34.19 20.99 27.32
CA THR A 326 -34.06 20.35 28.63
C THR A 326 -34.69 18.95 28.55
N ALA A 327 -33.99 17.96 29.13
CA ALA A 327 -34.46 16.64 29.50
C ALA A 327 -35.99 16.45 29.51
N ALA A 328 -36.59 16.14 28.37
CA ALA A 328 -37.84 15.40 28.32
C ALA A 328 -37.43 13.93 28.30
N GLY A 329 -37.46 13.31 29.48
CA GLY A 329 -37.18 11.89 29.64
C GLY A 329 -38.07 11.04 28.71
N PRO A 330 -37.67 9.79 28.42
CA PRO A 330 -38.50 8.92 27.61
C PRO A 330 -39.85 8.73 28.31
N GLU A 331 -40.92 9.24 27.70
CA GLU A 331 -42.27 8.76 27.99
C GLU A 331 -42.32 7.29 27.59
N SER A 332 -42.20 6.42 28.59
CA SER A 332 -42.52 5.00 28.45
C SER A 332 -43.99 4.87 28.08
N PRO A 333 -44.37 4.24 26.96
CA PRO A 333 -45.75 3.86 26.73
C PRO A 333 -46.09 2.72 27.69
N SER A 334 -46.79 3.06 28.77
CA SER A 334 -47.53 2.11 29.61
C SER A 334 -48.68 1.51 28.80
N GLY A 335 -48.37 0.48 28.01
CA GLY A 335 -49.35 -0.39 27.37
C GLY A 335 -49.58 -1.62 28.24
N THR A 336 -50.64 -1.58 29.04
CA THR A 336 -51.22 -2.73 29.75
C THR A 336 -51.44 -3.91 28.82
N ILE A 337 -50.88 -5.06 29.15
CA ILE A 337 -51.38 -6.36 28.69
C ILE A 337 -51.79 -7.13 29.95
N THR A 338 -53.08 -7.44 30.02
CA THR A 338 -53.70 -8.31 31.02
C THR A 338 -54.69 -9.22 30.28
N PRO A 339 -54.95 -10.44 30.76
CA PRO A 339 -54.03 -11.50 31.19
C PRO A 339 -53.76 -12.54 30.08
#